data_AF-A0A2M6WE06-F1
#
_entry.id   AF-A0A2M6WE06-F1
#
_cell.length_a   1.000
_cell.length_b   1.000
_cell.length_c   1.000
_cell.angle_alpha   90.00
_cell.angle_beta   90.00
_cell.angle_gamma   90.00
#
_symmetry.space_group_name_H-M   'P 1'
#
loop_
_entity.id
_entity.type
_entity.pdbx_description
1 polymer ?
#
loop_
_entity_poly.entity_id
_entity_poly.type
_entity_poly.pdbx_seq_one_letter_code
_entity_poly.pdbx_strand_id
1 'polypeptide(L)'
;MVTVGFAGIAFLQYENTAPIADTKREDASTYRITLTSFGFEPEEIDIAVGDTVVFSSERNTPFWPASNIHPTHEIYPAFDPQKPIDPEEEWAFTFTEPGKWRFHDHITANFTGTITVGSEEKKSLWKRITSLWKEKNCEDVSPENLQYCWDTMLHDSLLHDGLDAAFDLFIKLYRTEAEVPKACHGWGHILGEAAYTLYSNGEQFELRPEAAYCGYGFFHGFIEALLLATNDTYQAYQFCKDVRGSLNGTESVYLNCVHGIGHGITAYIVENPQYWGDFHAIANGGLGACEDILPKNSSEMRNCFDGVFNELTQDLINSEYGFVFHEYVDGGDPLRYCSKYQPLAQTACLYEFMGLHELLWAGGFQEALLYIVEYIDSSEMAIDVVRKLAGDAMQNIIDNEDFSDQIAICRSIREPYSVACINGLVAGFYSHADPERIHERVFQFCQNPNLSRIERKACFSNAFTQLRNIYSGEKFAEVCESAPHEYRGKKRWVSFDGNEWDEAFCPIQ
;
A
#
# COMPACT_ATOMS: atom_id res chain seq x y z
N MET A 1 17.35 -24.21 19.58
CA MET A 1 18.24 -24.71 18.49
C MET A 1 17.44 -25.67 17.64
N VAL A 2 16.77 -25.14 16.62
CA VAL A 2 16.13 -25.93 15.57
C VAL A 2 16.84 -25.56 14.29
N THR A 3 17.64 -26.48 13.79
CA THR A 3 18.30 -26.44 12.49
C THR A 3 17.25 -26.66 11.40
N VAL A 4 17.00 -25.65 10.57
CA VAL A 4 16.27 -25.83 9.31
C VAL A 4 17.29 -26.26 8.26
N GLY A 5 17.17 -27.52 7.83
CA GLY A 5 18.03 -28.11 6.81
C GLY A 5 17.61 -27.70 5.42
N PHE A 6 18.58 -27.27 4.61
CA PHE A 6 18.45 -27.15 3.16
C PHE A 6 18.08 -28.51 2.55
N ALA A 7 16.85 -28.65 2.06
CA ALA A 7 16.46 -29.78 1.22
C ALA A 7 16.70 -29.41 -0.25
N GLY A 8 17.62 -30.13 -0.87
CA GLY A 8 18.03 -29.94 -2.25
C GLY A 8 16.90 -30.18 -3.26
N ILE A 9 16.92 -29.36 -4.30
CA ILE A 9 16.05 -29.41 -5.47
C ILE A 9 16.29 -30.73 -6.21
N ALA A 10 15.27 -31.59 -6.23
CA ALA A 10 15.22 -32.74 -7.12
C ALA A 10 14.60 -32.29 -8.46
N PHE A 11 15.43 -32.11 -9.47
CA PHE A 11 14.99 -32.00 -10.85
C PHE A 11 14.41 -33.36 -11.30
N LEU A 12 13.09 -33.42 -11.53
CA LEU A 12 12.48 -34.51 -12.28
C LEU A 12 12.11 -34.04 -13.69
N GLN A 13 12.67 -34.79 -14.63
CA GLN A 13 12.71 -34.64 -16.06
C GLN A 13 11.31 -34.63 -16.69
N TYR A 14 11.01 -33.61 -17.50
CA TYR A 14 10.02 -33.73 -18.57
C TYR A 14 10.72 -34.27 -19.81
N GLU A 15 10.13 -35.31 -20.41
CA GLU A 15 10.67 -36.04 -21.55
C GLU A 15 10.77 -35.16 -22.82
N ASN A 16 12.00 -34.94 -23.26
CA ASN A 16 12.48 -35.03 -24.65
C ASN A 16 11.63 -34.38 -25.76
N THR A 17 11.56 -33.04 -25.74
CA THR A 17 11.90 -32.29 -26.95
C THR A 17 13.20 -31.54 -26.65
N ALA A 18 14.21 -31.69 -27.52
CA ALA A 18 15.54 -31.13 -27.33
C ALA A 18 15.49 -29.66 -26.86
N PRO A 19 16.35 -29.23 -25.92
CA PRO A 19 16.49 -27.81 -25.63
C PRO A 19 16.96 -27.13 -26.91
N ILE A 20 16.12 -26.28 -27.50
CA ILE A 20 16.60 -25.33 -28.49
C ILE A 20 17.50 -24.40 -27.68
N ALA A 21 18.80 -24.64 -27.76
CA ALA A 21 19.80 -23.73 -27.26
C ALA A 21 19.48 -22.36 -27.87
N ASP A 22 19.14 -21.40 -27.01
CA ASP A 22 18.98 -20.01 -27.41
C ASP A 22 20.40 -19.52 -27.74
N THR A 23 20.81 -19.75 -28.98
CA THR A 23 22.13 -19.42 -29.47
C THR A 23 22.27 -17.90 -29.43
N LYS A 24 23.07 -17.42 -28.46
CA LYS A 24 23.57 -16.05 -28.38
C LYS A 24 23.97 -15.57 -29.79
N ARG A 25 23.23 -14.62 -30.34
CA ARG A 25 23.54 -14.03 -31.65
C ARG A 25 24.82 -13.21 -31.51
N GLU A 26 25.74 -13.33 -32.48
CA GLU A 26 27.05 -12.64 -32.44
C GLU A 26 26.95 -11.11 -32.56
N ASP A 27 25.79 -10.56 -32.97
CA ASP A 27 25.55 -9.11 -33.02
C ASP A 27 24.34 -8.74 -32.15
N ALA A 28 24.60 -8.33 -30.91
CA ALA A 28 23.62 -7.65 -30.07
C ALA A 28 23.24 -6.31 -30.74
N SER A 29 21.94 -6.08 -30.92
CA SER A 29 21.42 -4.87 -31.54
C SER A 29 21.12 -3.80 -30.48
N THR A 30 21.22 -2.53 -30.88
CA THR A 30 20.88 -1.39 -30.03
C THR A 30 19.59 -0.75 -30.51
N TYR A 31 18.64 -0.59 -29.59
CA TYR A 31 17.36 0.09 -29.79
C TYR A 31 17.35 1.40 -29.01
N ARG A 32 16.42 2.30 -29.36
CA ARG A 32 16.27 3.58 -28.70
C ARG A 32 14.82 3.82 -28.31
N ILE A 33 14.62 4.30 -27.10
CA ILE A 33 13.35 4.80 -26.57
C ILE A 33 13.61 6.22 -26.06
N THR A 34 12.78 7.17 -26.46
CA THR A 34 12.90 8.57 -26.08
C THR A 34 11.69 8.99 -25.25
N LEU A 35 11.91 9.58 -24.08
CA LEU A 35 10.85 10.20 -23.30
C LEU A 35 10.52 11.58 -23.86
N THR A 36 9.30 11.75 -24.37
CA THR A 36 8.76 13.03 -24.88
C THR A 36 7.84 13.69 -23.86
N SER A 37 7.22 14.81 -24.22
CA SER A 37 6.16 15.40 -23.40
C SER A 37 4.87 14.57 -23.34
N PHE A 38 4.74 13.54 -24.19
CA PHE A 38 3.57 12.67 -24.28
C PHE A 38 3.81 11.25 -23.78
N GLY A 39 5.04 10.91 -23.38
CA GLY A 39 5.42 9.57 -22.91
C GLY A 39 6.63 8.99 -23.66
N PHE A 40 6.87 7.69 -23.48
CA PHE A 40 7.96 7.00 -24.15
C PHE A 40 7.64 6.72 -25.62
N GLU A 41 8.58 7.01 -26.50
CA GLU A 41 8.49 6.77 -27.94
C GLU A 41 9.71 6.00 -28.47
N PRO A 42 9.52 4.81 -29.07
CA PRO A 42 8.28 4.03 -29.07
C PRO A 42 7.88 3.56 -27.67
N GLU A 43 6.58 3.49 -27.41
CA GLU A 43 6.01 2.98 -26.15
C GLU A 43 6.21 1.46 -26.01
N GLU A 44 6.17 0.73 -27.13
CA GLU A 44 6.38 -0.72 -27.17
C GLU A 44 7.46 -1.12 -28.18
N ILE A 45 8.38 -2.01 -27.78
CA ILE A 45 9.37 -2.61 -28.68
C ILE A 45 9.55 -4.11 -28.45
N ASP A 46 9.95 -4.79 -29.53
CA ASP A 46 10.26 -6.20 -29.56
C ASP A 46 11.76 -6.42 -29.86
N ILE A 47 12.51 -6.97 -28.91
CA ILE A 47 13.97 -7.16 -29.00
C ILE A 47 14.39 -8.61 -28.75
N ALA A 48 15.62 -8.99 -29.11
CA ALA A 48 16.17 -10.31 -28.82
C ALA A 48 16.90 -10.33 -27.47
N VAL A 49 17.09 -11.54 -26.90
CA VAL A 49 17.89 -11.71 -25.69
C VAL A 49 19.34 -11.28 -25.96
N GLY A 50 19.86 -10.39 -25.12
CA GLY A 50 21.18 -9.80 -25.22
C GLY A 50 21.23 -8.47 -25.96
N ASP A 51 20.10 -7.98 -26.50
CA ASP A 51 20.02 -6.64 -27.09
C ASP A 51 20.01 -5.56 -26.00
N THR A 52 20.41 -4.34 -26.40
CA THR A 52 20.50 -3.17 -25.53
C THR A 52 19.47 -2.14 -25.94
N VAL A 53 18.77 -1.56 -24.97
CA VAL A 53 17.90 -0.40 -25.17
C VAL A 53 18.57 0.82 -24.57
N VAL A 54 18.67 1.89 -25.36
CA VAL A 54 19.16 3.20 -24.93
C VAL A 54 17.97 4.12 -24.71
N PHE A 55 17.85 4.63 -23.50
CA PHE A 55 16.85 5.59 -23.10
C PHE A 55 17.45 7.00 -23.12
N SER A 56 16.69 7.93 -23.69
CA SER A 56 17.01 9.36 -23.76
C SER A 56 15.76 10.18 -23.45
N SER A 57 15.90 11.48 -23.20
CA SER A 57 14.76 12.38 -22.96
C SER A 57 14.83 13.61 -23.87
N GLU A 58 13.69 14.09 -24.33
CA GLU A 58 13.53 15.40 -24.98
C GLU A 58 12.99 16.46 -24.01
N ARG A 59 12.72 16.07 -22.76
CA ARG A 59 12.28 16.97 -21.69
C ARG A 59 13.48 17.75 -21.14
N ASN A 60 13.23 18.91 -20.55
CA ASN A 60 14.24 19.68 -19.82
C ASN A 60 14.31 19.31 -18.33
N THR A 61 13.86 18.11 -17.98
CA THR A 61 13.80 17.58 -16.62
C THR A 61 14.46 16.21 -16.60
N PRO A 62 15.05 15.80 -15.45
CA PRO A 62 15.55 14.44 -15.29
C PRO A 62 14.47 13.39 -15.63
N PHE A 63 14.93 12.19 -15.97
CA PHE A 63 14.09 11.04 -16.26
C PHE A 63 14.71 9.76 -15.70
N TRP A 64 13.91 8.75 -15.42
CA TRP A 64 14.32 7.52 -14.77
C TRP A 64 13.49 6.34 -15.30
N PRO A 65 13.89 5.71 -16.43
CA PRO A 65 13.21 4.53 -16.94
C PRO A 65 13.52 3.32 -16.05
N ALA A 66 12.52 2.81 -15.35
CA ALA A 66 12.66 1.70 -14.42
C ALA A 66 11.58 0.63 -14.60
N SER A 67 11.94 -0.62 -14.30
CA SER A 67 11.02 -1.74 -14.32
C SER A 67 9.79 -1.47 -13.47
N ASN A 68 8.63 -1.94 -13.87
CA ASN A 68 7.49 -2.03 -12.96
C ASN A 68 7.78 -2.99 -11.78
N ILE A 69 7.02 -2.96 -10.69
CA ILE A 69 5.90 -2.05 -10.37
C ILE A 69 6.41 -0.81 -9.60
N HIS A 70 5.89 0.37 -9.91
CA HIS A 70 6.21 1.60 -9.18
C HIS A 70 5.76 1.51 -7.70
N PRO A 71 6.55 2.01 -6.72
CA PRO A 71 7.94 2.49 -6.85
C PRO A 71 8.99 1.37 -6.74
N THR A 72 8.57 0.15 -6.36
CA THR A 72 9.46 -0.94 -5.92
C THR A 72 10.38 -1.56 -6.99
N HIS A 73 10.02 -1.45 -8.27
CA HIS A 73 10.73 -2.02 -9.43
C HIS A 73 11.00 -3.53 -9.38
N GLU A 74 10.19 -4.28 -8.64
CA GLU A 74 10.46 -5.69 -8.32
C GLU A 74 10.34 -6.69 -9.48
N ILE A 75 9.73 -6.32 -10.61
CA ILE A 75 9.50 -7.28 -11.72
C ILE A 75 10.82 -7.63 -12.42
N TYR A 76 11.70 -6.64 -12.64
CA TYR A 76 13.04 -6.85 -13.17
C TYR A 76 14.02 -5.86 -12.51
N PRO A 77 14.46 -6.11 -11.27
CA PRO A 77 15.20 -5.12 -10.46
C PRO A 77 16.52 -4.62 -11.07
N ALA A 78 17.12 -5.39 -12.00
CA ALA A 78 18.31 -4.95 -12.70
C ALA A 78 18.01 -3.86 -13.75
N PHE A 79 16.78 -3.80 -14.26
CA PHE A 79 16.30 -2.79 -15.19
C PHE A 79 15.86 -1.53 -14.42
N ASP A 80 16.81 -0.96 -13.70
CA ASP A 80 16.64 0.24 -12.90
C ASP A 80 18.00 0.98 -12.81
N PRO A 81 18.12 2.25 -13.25
CA PRO A 81 19.34 3.02 -13.06
C PRO A 81 19.61 3.38 -11.59
N GLN A 82 18.62 3.19 -10.71
CA GLN A 82 18.60 3.51 -9.28
C GLN A 82 18.80 5.01 -8.98
N LYS A 83 18.65 5.85 -10.02
CA LYS A 83 18.76 7.30 -9.94
C LYS A 83 18.15 8.01 -11.14
N PRO A 84 17.69 9.27 -10.94
CA PRO A 84 17.41 10.19 -12.03
C PRO A 84 18.61 10.34 -12.96
N ILE A 85 18.34 10.30 -14.26
CA ILE A 85 19.26 10.56 -15.36
C ILE A 85 19.05 12.01 -15.81
N ASP A 86 20.13 12.75 -15.98
CA ASP A 86 20.08 14.12 -16.49
C ASP A 86 19.45 14.14 -17.90
N PRO A 87 18.59 15.11 -18.27
CA PRO A 87 17.98 15.17 -19.60
C PRO A 87 18.99 15.21 -20.77
N GLU A 88 20.22 15.67 -20.53
CA GLU A 88 21.28 15.67 -21.55
C GLU A 88 22.04 14.33 -21.63
N GLU A 89 21.81 13.42 -20.69
CA GLU A 89 22.43 12.09 -20.63
C GLU A 89 21.54 10.99 -21.23
N GLU A 90 22.18 9.85 -21.54
CA GLU A 90 21.49 8.64 -21.99
C GLU A 90 21.81 7.50 -21.03
N TRP A 91 20.85 6.59 -20.84
CA TRP A 91 21.07 5.35 -20.08
C TRP A 91 20.81 4.14 -20.94
N ALA A 92 21.68 3.13 -20.83
CA ALA A 92 21.62 1.93 -21.65
C ALA A 92 21.48 0.70 -20.76
N PHE A 93 20.52 -0.15 -21.08
CA PHE A 93 20.29 -1.42 -20.37
C PHE A 93 20.26 -2.59 -21.35
N THR A 94 21.00 -3.65 -21.03
CA THR A 94 21.06 -4.89 -21.83
C THR A 94 20.14 -5.93 -21.23
N PHE A 95 19.12 -6.34 -22.00
CA PHE A 95 18.13 -7.31 -21.56
C PHE A 95 18.68 -8.73 -21.73
N THR A 96 19.00 -9.39 -20.61
CA THR A 96 19.56 -10.76 -20.62
C THR A 96 18.51 -11.83 -20.34
N GLU A 97 17.33 -11.43 -19.89
CA GLU A 97 16.24 -12.33 -19.55
C GLU A 97 15.09 -12.23 -20.58
N PRO A 98 14.64 -13.34 -21.18
CA PRO A 98 13.48 -13.33 -22.05
C PRO A 98 12.21 -13.09 -21.24
N GLY A 99 11.30 -12.26 -21.74
CA GLY A 99 10.08 -11.90 -21.03
C GLY A 99 9.36 -10.73 -21.68
N LYS A 100 8.23 -10.32 -21.09
CA LYS A 100 7.53 -9.07 -21.42
C LYS A 100 7.68 -8.14 -20.22
N TRP A 101 8.58 -7.18 -20.34
CA TRP A 101 8.97 -6.27 -19.26
C TRP A 101 8.26 -4.93 -19.43
N ARG A 102 7.40 -4.58 -18.47
CA ARG A 102 6.81 -3.24 -18.38
C ARG A 102 7.73 -2.32 -17.59
N PHE A 103 7.74 -1.06 -17.96
CA PHE A 103 8.54 -0.04 -17.31
C PHE A 103 7.79 1.29 -17.29
N HIS A 104 8.28 2.22 -16.47
CA HIS A 104 7.79 3.58 -16.37
C HIS A 104 8.93 4.57 -16.13
N ASP A 105 8.65 5.86 -16.27
CA ASP A 105 9.51 6.92 -15.78
C ASP A 105 9.25 7.06 -14.28
N HIS A 106 10.17 6.68 -13.41
CA HIS A 106 10.00 6.74 -11.95
C HIS A 106 9.55 8.13 -11.48
N ILE A 107 10.06 9.16 -12.15
CA ILE A 107 9.76 10.58 -11.88
C ILE A 107 8.33 10.97 -12.31
N THR A 108 7.80 10.32 -13.34
CA THR A 108 6.47 10.58 -13.89
C THR A 108 5.83 9.24 -14.27
N ALA A 109 5.40 8.46 -13.27
CA ALA A 109 5.04 7.05 -13.39
C ALA A 109 3.96 6.75 -14.47
N ASN A 110 3.08 7.71 -14.76
CA ASN A 110 2.14 7.67 -15.88
C ASN A 110 2.77 7.45 -17.26
N PHE A 111 4.03 7.85 -17.45
CA PHE A 111 4.76 7.54 -18.68
C PHE A 111 5.27 6.11 -18.58
N THR A 112 4.58 5.20 -19.26
CA THR A 112 4.88 3.76 -19.25
C THR A 112 5.34 3.27 -20.61
N GLY A 113 5.90 2.07 -20.64
CA GLY A 113 6.23 1.37 -21.87
C GLY A 113 6.40 -0.14 -21.66
N THR A 114 6.58 -0.87 -22.76
CA THR A 114 6.73 -2.33 -22.76
C THR A 114 7.86 -2.79 -23.67
N ILE A 115 8.70 -3.69 -23.17
CA ILE A 115 9.79 -4.33 -23.91
C ILE A 115 9.58 -5.84 -23.91
N THR A 116 9.32 -6.43 -25.09
CA THR A 116 9.22 -7.89 -25.25
C THR A 116 10.57 -8.45 -25.72
N VAL A 117 11.19 -9.27 -24.88
CA VAL A 117 12.52 -9.86 -25.10
C VAL A 117 12.39 -11.34 -25.43
N GLY A 118 12.91 -11.75 -26.59
CA GLY A 118 12.93 -13.17 -26.97
C GLY A 118 13.19 -13.41 -28.44
N SER A 119 13.23 -14.69 -28.85
CA SER A 119 13.12 -15.04 -30.27
C SER A 119 11.73 -14.67 -30.80
N GLU A 120 11.58 -14.50 -32.12
CA GLU A 120 10.25 -14.25 -32.72
C GLU A 120 9.21 -15.32 -32.33
N GLU A 121 9.62 -16.58 -32.20
CA GLU A 121 8.77 -17.65 -31.68
C GLU A 121 8.41 -17.45 -30.20
N LYS A 122 9.36 -17.03 -29.35
CA LYS A 122 9.09 -16.72 -27.94
C LYS A 122 8.22 -15.47 -27.77
N LYS A 123 8.43 -14.41 -28.56
CA LYS A 123 7.58 -13.20 -28.57
C LYS A 123 6.14 -13.56 -28.99
N SER A 124 6.00 -14.36 -30.05
CA SER A 124 4.70 -14.89 -30.47
C SER A 124 4.06 -15.77 -29.40
N LEU A 125 4.87 -16.60 -28.72
CA LEU A 125 4.43 -17.42 -27.59
C LEU A 125 3.97 -16.57 -26.41
N TRP A 126 4.74 -15.56 -26.00
CA TRP A 126 4.36 -14.65 -24.91
C TRP A 126 3.07 -13.92 -25.22
N LYS A 127 2.95 -13.34 -26.43
CA LYS A 127 1.71 -12.71 -26.89
C LYS A 127 0.51 -13.67 -26.84
N ARG A 128 0.74 -14.95 -27.16
CA ARG A 128 -0.28 -15.99 -27.09
C ARG A 128 -0.58 -16.42 -25.65
N ILE A 129 0.43 -16.53 -24.78
CA ILE A 129 0.28 -16.89 -23.37
C ILE A 129 -0.45 -15.78 -22.62
N THR A 130 -0.08 -14.51 -22.76
CA THR A 130 -0.76 -13.39 -22.10
C THR A 130 -2.20 -13.25 -22.61
N SER A 131 -2.45 -13.49 -23.90
CA SER A 131 -3.82 -13.57 -24.45
C SER A 131 -4.61 -14.72 -23.83
N LEU A 132 -4.01 -15.90 -23.71
CA LEU A 132 -4.66 -17.06 -23.09
C LEU A 132 -4.95 -16.85 -21.61
N TRP A 133 -4.02 -16.22 -20.88
CA TRP A 133 -4.20 -15.87 -19.46
C TRP A 133 -5.38 -14.91 -19.27
N LYS A 134 -5.49 -13.89 -20.13
CA LYS A 134 -6.63 -12.97 -20.17
C LYS A 134 -7.94 -13.70 -20.50
N GLU A 135 -7.94 -14.53 -21.54
CA GLU A 135 -9.11 -15.34 -21.94
C GLU A 135 -9.58 -16.29 -20.82
N LYS A 136 -8.66 -16.76 -19.98
CA LYS A 136 -8.92 -17.69 -18.87
C LYS A 136 -8.97 -17.02 -17.50
N ASN A 137 -8.98 -15.68 -17.41
CA ASN A 137 -8.99 -14.95 -16.13
C ASN A 137 -7.94 -15.45 -15.12
N CYS A 138 -6.73 -15.75 -15.59
CA CYS A 138 -5.64 -16.30 -14.78
C CYS A 138 -5.88 -17.67 -14.09
N GLU A 139 -6.94 -18.43 -14.41
CA GLU A 139 -7.28 -19.70 -13.73
C GLU A 139 -6.22 -20.82 -13.91
N ASP A 140 -5.44 -20.79 -15.00
CA ASP A 140 -4.42 -21.80 -15.34
C ASP A 140 -2.99 -21.21 -15.33
N VAL A 141 -2.74 -20.23 -14.45
CA VAL A 141 -1.43 -19.58 -14.28
C VAL A 141 -0.69 -20.23 -13.12
N SER A 142 0.63 -20.44 -13.25
CA SER A 142 1.42 -20.96 -12.14
C SER A 142 1.50 -19.92 -11.01
N PRO A 143 1.60 -20.34 -9.73
CA PRO A 143 1.53 -19.42 -8.59
C PRO A 143 2.52 -18.25 -8.68
N GLU A 144 3.74 -18.49 -9.18
CA GLU A 144 4.77 -17.47 -9.34
C GLU A 144 4.47 -16.40 -10.41
N ASN A 145 3.54 -16.67 -11.34
CA ASN A 145 3.15 -15.76 -12.40
C ASN A 145 1.78 -15.11 -12.15
N LEU A 146 1.10 -15.48 -11.07
CA LEU A 146 -0.30 -15.10 -10.84
C LEU A 146 -0.45 -13.60 -10.60
N GLN A 147 0.44 -13.00 -9.79
CA GLN A 147 0.46 -11.55 -9.55
C GLN A 147 0.65 -10.78 -10.86
N TYR A 148 1.67 -11.14 -11.64
CA TYR A 148 1.93 -10.53 -12.95
C TYR A 148 0.73 -10.64 -13.89
N CYS A 149 0.01 -11.76 -13.88
CA CYS A 149 -1.20 -11.94 -14.67
C CYS A 149 -2.29 -10.94 -14.28
N TRP A 150 -2.55 -10.81 -12.97
CA TRP A 150 -3.55 -9.87 -12.47
C TRP A 150 -3.16 -8.41 -12.71
N ASP A 151 -1.90 -8.02 -12.47
CA ASP A 151 -1.38 -6.69 -12.78
C ASP A 151 -1.58 -6.36 -14.26
N THR A 152 -1.33 -7.35 -15.13
CA THR A 152 -1.55 -7.22 -16.57
C THR A 152 -3.02 -6.99 -16.89
N MET A 153 -3.93 -7.77 -16.30
CA MET A 153 -5.36 -7.62 -16.52
C MET A 153 -5.88 -6.26 -16.03
N LEU A 154 -5.45 -5.80 -14.85
CA LEU A 154 -5.88 -4.52 -14.28
C LEU A 154 -5.46 -3.36 -15.18
N HIS A 155 -4.19 -3.32 -15.55
CA HIS A 155 -3.66 -2.28 -16.42
C HIS A 155 -4.30 -2.31 -17.82
N ASP A 156 -4.46 -3.49 -18.42
CA ASP A 156 -5.15 -3.63 -19.72
C ASP A 156 -6.61 -3.12 -19.64
N SER A 157 -7.31 -3.47 -18.55
CA SER A 157 -8.69 -3.00 -18.32
C SER A 157 -8.72 -1.49 -18.20
N LEU A 158 -7.77 -0.89 -17.49
CA LEU A 158 -7.67 0.55 -17.35
C LEU A 158 -7.42 1.24 -18.70
N LEU A 159 -6.47 0.72 -19.48
CA LEU A 159 -5.99 1.32 -20.71
C LEU A 159 -6.99 1.19 -21.88
N HIS A 160 -7.75 0.09 -21.93
CA HIS A 160 -8.68 -0.18 -23.03
C HIS A 160 -10.16 0.02 -22.68
N ASP A 161 -10.55 -0.24 -21.43
CA ASP A 161 -11.95 -0.26 -21.00
C ASP A 161 -12.29 0.89 -20.02
N GLY A 162 -11.27 1.57 -19.48
CA GLY A 162 -11.40 2.74 -18.61
C GLY A 162 -11.44 2.43 -17.11
N LEU A 163 -11.49 3.50 -16.31
CA LEU A 163 -11.37 3.44 -14.84
C LEU A 163 -12.45 2.57 -14.17
N ASP A 164 -13.71 2.70 -14.59
CA ASP A 164 -14.81 1.94 -13.99
C ASP A 164 -14.67 0.43 -14.21
N ALA A 165 -14.26 0.03 -15.42
CA ALA A 165 -14.01 -1.37 -15.74
C ALA A 165 -12.83 -1.94 -14.93
N ALA A 166 -11.78 -1.14 -14.73
CA ALA A 166 -10.65 -1.53 -13.90
C ALA A 166 -11.05 -1.72 -12.43
N PHE A 167 -11.90 -0.84 -11.88
CA PHE A 167 -12.49 -1.05 -10.55
C PHE A 167 -13.33 -2.33 -10.48
N ASP A 168 -14.18 -2.61 -11.46
CA ASP A 168 -14.99 -3.83 -11.48
C ASP A 168 -14.14 -5.09 -11.49
N LEU A 169 -13.04 -5.09 -12.24
CA LEU A 169 -12.06 -6.17 -12.24
C LEU A 169 -11.36 -6.28 -10.89
N PHE A 170 -10.89 -5.17 -10.32
CA PHE A 170 -10.25 -5.15 -9.02
C PHE A 170 -11.14 -5.77 -7.94
N ILE A 171 -12.41 -5.38 -7.88
CA ILE A 171 -13.37 -5.88 -6.89
C ILE A 171 -13.65 -7.37 -7.09
N LYS A 172 -13.78 -7.80 -8.36
CA LYS A 172 -13.94 -9.23 -8.69
C LYS A 172 -12.76 -10.02 -8.12
N LEU A 173 -11.53 -9.62 -8.44
CA LEU A 173 -10.32 -10.31 -7.99
C LEU A 173 -10.17 -10.26 -6.47
N TYR A 174 -10.42 -9.12 -5.84
CA TYR A 174 -10.40 -8.96 -4.39
C TYR A 174 -11.34 -9.95 -3.67
N ARG A 175 -12.51 -10.23 -4.27
CA ARG A 175 -13.52 -11.13 -3.67
C ARG A 175 -13.35 -12.60 -4.04
N THR A 176 -12.62 -12.92 -5.11
CA THR A 176 -12.45 -14.31 -5.56
C THR A 176 -11.08 -14.90 -5.25
N GLU A 177 -10.05 -14.07 -5.11
CA GLU A 177 -8.66 -14.49 -4.98
C GLU A 177 -8.10 -14.15 -3.60
N ALA A 178 -7.77 -15.16 -2.80
CA ALA A 178 -7.35 -14.98 -1.40
C ALA A 178 -6.03 -14.20 -1.22
N GLU A 179 -5.19 -14.12 -2.25
CA GLU A 179 -3.93 -13.37 -2.18
C GLU A 179 -4.10 -11.88 -2.50
N VAL A 180 -5.15 -11.52 -3.23
CA VAL A 180 -5.36 -10.12 -3.67
C VAL A 180 -5.57 -9.16 -2.49
N PRO A 181 -6.44 -9.44 -1.50
CA PRO A 181 -6.61 -8.56 -0.34
C PRO A 181 -5.32 -8.25 0.43
N LYS A 182 -4.30 -9.10 0.34
CA LYS A 182 -3.02 -8.94 1.05
C LYS A 182 -2.07 -7.98 0.34
N ALA A 183 -2.14 -7.88 -0.99
CA ALA A 183 -1.19 -7.17 -1.85
C ALA A 183 -1.81 -6.08 -2.76
N CYS A 184 -3.10 -5.78 -2.58
CA CYS A 184 -3.84 -4.89 -3.48
C CYS A 184 -3.60 -3.37 -3.29
N HIS A 185 -2.77 -2.94 -2.32
CA HIS A 185 -2.55 -1.51 -2.07
C HIS A 185 -2.00 -0.79 -3.31
N GLY A 186 -1.01 -1.36 -3.99
CA GLY A 186 -0.43 -0.80 -5.21
C GLY A 186 -1.42 -0.70 -6.39
N TRP A 187 -2.44 -1.57 -6.44
CA TRP A 187 -3.52 -1.42 -7.43
C TRP A 187 -4.40 -0.20 -7.13
N GLY A 188 -4.60 0.11 -5.84
CA GLY A 188 -5.21 1.36 -5.43
C GLY A 188 -4.46 2.56 -6.02
N HIS A 189 -3.13 2.61 -5.86
CA HIS A 189 -2.28 3.67 -6.42
C HIS A 189 -2.50 3.85 -7.92
N ILE A 190 -2.43 2.76 -8.69
CA ILE A 190 -2.64 2.77 -10.15
C ILE A 190 -4.00 3.37 -10.52
N LEU A 191 -5.08 2.96 -9.83
CA LEU A 191 -6.42 3.49 -10.08
C LEU A 191 -6.54 4.97 -9.69
N GLY A 192 -5.87 5.37 -8.60
CA GLY A 192 -5.79 6.75 -8.13
C GLY A 192 -5.09 7.69 -9.11
N GLU A 193 -3.92 7.27 -9.61
CA GLU A 193 -3.16 8.00 -10.62
C GLU A 193 -3.97 8.16 -11.92
N ALA A 194 -4.66 7.10 -12.35
CA ALA A 194 -5.53 7.18 -13.52
C ALA A 194 -6.71 8.12 -13.32
N ALA A 195 -7.30 8.15 -12.12
CA ALA A 195 -8.34 9.10 -11.77
C ALA A 195 -7.81 10.55 -11.75
N TYR A 196 -6.57 10.76 -11.31
CA TYR A 196 -5.92 12.07 -11.44
C TYR A 196 -5.74 12.49 -12.89
N THR A 197 -5.38 11.57 -13.79
CA THR A 197 -5.28 11.86 -15.23
C THR A 197 -6.61 12.38 -15.78
N LEU A 198 -7.73 11.72 -15.47
CA LEU A 198 -9.07 12.20 -15.84
C LEU A 198 -9.37 13.58 -15.23
N TYR A 199 -9.12 13.74 -13.93
CA TYR A 199 -9.31 15.00 -13.21
C TYR A 199 -8.53 16.17 -13.83
N SER A 200 -7.26 15.94 -14.16
CA SER A 200 -6.35 16.96 -14.71
C SER A 200 -6.76 17.39 -16.12
N ASN A 201 -7.36 16.49 -16.91
CA ASN A 201 -7.95 16.79 -18.22
C ASN A 201 -9.32 17.50 -18.14
N GLY A 202 -9.86 17.72 -16.94
CA GLY A 202 -11.21 18.26 -16.75
C GLY A 202 -12.32 17.26 -17.07
N GLU A 203 -11.98 15.97 -17.18
CA GLU A 203 -12.92 14.89 -17.32
C GLU A 203 -13.57 14.57 -15.97
N GLN A 204 -14.82 14.10 -16.01
CA GLN A 204 -15.52 13.69 -14.80
C GLN A 204 -15.26 12.20 -14.56
N PHE A 205 -14.99 11.83 -13.32
CA PHE A 205 -14.99 10.45 -12.86
C PHE A 205 -15.85 10.34 -11.60
N GLU A 206 -16.39 9.15 -11.35
CA GLU A 206 -17.15 8.87 -10.14
C GLU A 206 -16.21 8.36 -9.04
N LEU A 207 -16.22 9.01 -7.87
CA LEU A 207 -15.51 8.48 -6.71
C LEU A 207 -16.32 7.32 -6.12
N ARG A 208 -15.91 6.10 -6.47
CA ARG A 208 -16.58 4.89 -6.01
C ARG A 208 -16.20 4.57 -4.55
N PRO A 209 -17.08 3.96 -3.73
CA PRO A 209 -16.75 3.51 -2.37
C PRO A 209 -15.50 2.60 -2.32
N GLU A 210 -15.22 1.90 -3.42
CA GLU A 210 -14.12 0.97 -3.54
C GLU A 210 -12.74 1.63 -3.57
N ALA A 211 -12.68 2.96 -3.71
CA ALA A 211 -11.47 3.76 -3.44
C ALA A 211 -10.94 3.58 -2.01
N ALA A 212 -11.77 3.12 -1.06
CA ALA A 212 -11.35 2.82 0.31
C ALA A 212 -10.71 1.43 0.49
N TYR A 213 -10.71 0.57 -0.55
CA TYR A 213 -10.13 -0.77 -0.42
C TYR A 213 -8.62 -0.70 -0.17
N CYS A 214 -8.10 -1.72 0.50
CA CYS A 214 -6.66 -1.96 0.65
C CYS A 214 -5.92 -0.79 1.30
N GLY A 215 -6.47 -0.25 2.39
CA GLY A 215 -5.85 0.86 3.11
C GLY A 215 -5.81 2.16 2.30
N TYR A 216 -6.83 2.44 1.49
CA TYR A 216 -7.02 3.74 0.82
C TYR A 216 -5.94 4.10 -0.22
N GLY A 217 -5.25 3.11 -0.80
CA GLY A 217 -4.17 3.34 -1.78
C GLY A 217 -4.58 4.19 -3.00
N PHE A 218 -5.87 4.22 -3.35
CA PHE A 218 -6.41 5.14 -4.36
C PHE A 218 -6.10 6.61 -4.06
N PHE A 219 -6.26 7.04 -2.81
CA PHE A 219 -6.02 8.43 -2.45
C PHE A 219 -4.54 8.77 -2.40
N HIS A 220 -3.66 7.80 -2.12
CA HIS A 220 -2.21 7.98 -2.17
C HIS A 220 -1.82 8.27 -3.62
N GLY A 221 -2.08 7.34 -4.54
CA GLY A 221 -1.74 7.51 -5.96
C GLY A 221 -2.39 8.74 -6.62
N PHE A 222 -3.63 9.10 -6.26
CA PHE A 222 -4.24 10.33 -6.77
C PHE A 222 -3.49 11.58 -6.30
N ILE A 223 -3.16 11.66 -5.00
CA ILE A 223 -2.53 12.84 -4.40
C ILE A 223 -1.05 12.93 -4.78
N GLU A 224 -0.33 11.81 -4.86
CA GLU A 224 1.02 11.74 -5.43
C GLU A 224 1.05 12.28 -6.85
N ALA A 225 0.21 11.76 -7.74
CA ALA A 225 0.16 12.21 -9.13
C ALA A 225 -0.17 13.71 -9.24
N LEU A 226 -1.06 14.21 -8.38
CA LEU A 226 -1.36 15.63 -8.27
C LEU A 226 -0.13 16.44 -7.85
N LEU A 227 0.55 16.04 -6.78
CA LEU A 227 1.67 16.79 -6.23
C LEU A 227 2.92 16.71 -7.12
N LEU A 228 3.18 15.58 -7.76
CA LEU A 228 4.23 15.43 -8.77
C LEU A 228 3.98 16.35 -9.97
N ALA A 229 2.73 16.48 -10.40
CA ALA A 229 2.36 17.33 -11.54
C ALA A 229 2.33 18.82 -11.22
N THR A 230 1.88 19.23 -10.02
CA THR A 230 1.59 20.64 -9.71
C THR A 230 2.42 21.23 -8.58
N ASN A 231 2.94 20.40 -7.68
CA ASN A 231 3.51 20.80 -6.39
C ASN A 231 2.60 21.77 -5.61
N ASP A 232 1.28 21.61 -5.74
CA ASP A 232 0.28 22.46 -5.07
C ASP A 232 -0.42 21.70 -3.94
N THR A 233 0.16 21.80 -2.73
CA THR A 233 -0.39 21.18 -1.52
C THR A 233 -1.75 21.77 -1.11
N TYR A 234 -2.03 23.03 -1.48
CA TYR A 234 -3.33 23.63 -1.23
C TYR A 234 -4.40 23.04 -2.14
N GLN A 235 -4.06 22.78 -3.41
CA GLN A 235 -4.94 22.08 -4.34
C GLN A 235 -5.24 20.66 -3.85
N ALA A 236 -4.23 19.91 -3.41
CA ALA A 236 -4.40 18.58 -2.83
C ALA A 236 -5.38 18.62 -1.64
N TYR A 237 -5.22 19.60 -0.75
CA TYR A 237 -6.10 19.76 0.40
C TYR A 237 -7.54 20.18 0.02
N GLN A 238 -7.72 21.04 -1.00
CA GLN A 238 -9.06 21.34 -1.50
C GLN A 238 -9.73 20.11 -2.10
N PHE A 239 -8.99 19.29 -2.86
CA PHE A 239 -9.52 18.03 -3.37
C PHE A 239 -10.01 17.14 -2.22
N CYS A 240 -9.23 16.94 -1.16
CA CYS A 240 -9.69 16.15 -0.01
C CYS A 240 -10.93 16.75 0.67
N LYS A 241 -11.05 18.07 0.74
CA LYS A 241 -12.27 18.72 1.25
C LYS A 241 -13.47 18.51 0.34
N ASP A 242 -13.27 18.48 -0.97
CA ASP A 242 -14.32 18.17 -1.94
C ASP A 242 -14.73 16.70 -1.85
N VAL A 243 -13.80 15.78 -1.61
CA VAL A 243 -14.09 14.37 -1.27
C VAL A 243 -14.96 14.27 -0.01
N ARG A 244 -14.66 15.07 1.03
CA ARG A 244 -15.51 15.14 2.24
C ARG A 244 -16.91 15.68 1.94
N GLY A 245 -17.02 16.63 0.99
CA GLY A 245 -18.27 17.30 0.61
C GLY A 245 -19.10 16.55 -0.43
N SER A 246 -18.51 15.61 -1.15
CA SER A 246 -19.14 14.86 -2.25
C SER A 246 -19.45 13.41 -1.86
N LEU A 247 -20.61 12.95 -2.35
CA LEU A 247 -21.01 11.55 -2.59
C LEU A 247 -20.38 10.49 -1.66
N ASN A 248 -20.88 10.36 -0.43
CA ASN A 248 -20.56 9.28 0.51
C ASN A 248 -19.18 9.32 1.19
N GLY A 249 -18.38 10.39 1.03
CA GLY A 249 -17.11 10.55 1.75
C GLY A 249 -17.31 10.57 3.26
N THR A 250 -16.98 9.49 3.96
CA THR A 250 -17.00 9.44 5.42
C THR A 250 -15.81 10.20 6.00
N GLU A 251 -15.85 10.50 7.30
CA GLU A 251 -14.71 11.17 7.96
C GLU A 251 -13.43 10.35 7.78
N SER A 252 -13.55 9.01 7.75
CA SER A 252 -12.43 8.12 7.49
C SER A 252 -11.85 8.27 6.08
N VAL A 253 -12.70 8.39 5.04
CA VAL A 253 -12.24 8.65 3.66
C VAL A 253 -11.50 9.98 3.57
N TYR A 254 -12.06 11.03 4.19
CA TYR A 254 -11.44 12.35 4.23
C TYR A 254 -10.06 12.33 4.88
N LEU A 255 -9.93 11.72 6.06
CA LEU A 255 -8.67 11.68 6.79
C LEU A 255 -7.61 10.85 6.06
N ASN A 256 -7.98 9.77 5.37
CA ASN A 256 -7.04 9.02 4.54
C ASN A 256 -6.63 9.77 3.27
N CYS A 257 -7.52 10.60 2.69
CA CYS A 257 -7.10 11.53 1.64
C CYS A 257 -6.05 12.52 2.16
N VAL A 258 -6.26 13.08 3.37
CA VAL A 258 -5.28 13.96 4.01
C VAL A 258 -3.99 13.23 4.36
N HIS A 259 -4.04 11.95 4.74
CA HIS A 259 -2.85 11.10 4.87
C HIS A 259 -2.07 11.03 3.55
N GLY A 260 -2.78 10.81 2.43
CA GLY A 260 -2.21 10.83 1.08
C GLY A 260 -1.45 12.13 0.74
N ILE A 261 -1.80 13.27 1.35
CA ILE A 261 -1.04 14.52 1.19
C ILE A 261 0.36 14.40 1.77
N GLY A 262 0.50 13.90 3.00
CA GLY A 262 1.82 13.72 3.62
C GLY A 262 2.68 12.70 2.87
N HIS A 263 2.04 11.63 2.41
CA HIS A 263 2.64 10.60 1.58
C HIS A 263 3.16 11.19 0.26
N GLY A 264 2.28 11.82 -0.53
CA GLY A 264 2.66 12.39 -1.83
C GLY A 264 3.62 13.59 -1.76
N ILE A 265 3.61 14.39 -0.68
CA ILE A 265 4.65 15.43 -0.48
C ILE A 265 6.02 14.77 -0.28
N THR A 266 6.05 13.66 0.46
CA THR A 266 7.29 12.94 0.75
C THR A 266 7.85 12.33 -0.53
N ALA A 267 7.00 11.65 -1.31
CA ALA A 267 7.31 11.17 -2.66
C ALA A 267 7.85 12.31 -3.56
N TYR A 268 7.19 13.47 -3.56
CA TYR A 268 7.67 14.64 -4.31
C TYR A 268 9.03 15.17 -3.84
N ILE A 269 9.33 15.13 -2.54
CA ILE A 269 10.62 15.62 -2.02
C ILE A 269 11.77 14.72 -2.46
N VAL A 270 11.56 13.40 -2.44
CA VAL A 270 12.61 12.42 -2.78
C VAL A 270 12.92 12.38 -4.29
N GLU A 271 12.08 12.97 -5.13
CA GLU A 271 12.40 13.25 -6.54
C GLU A 271 13.65 14.13 -6.72
N ASN A 272 14.07 14.85 -5.68
CA ASN A 272 15.29 15.64 -5.71
C ASN A 272 16.45 14.89 -5.01
N PRO A 273 17.47 14.42 -5.76
CA PRO A 273 18.62 13.69 -5.22
C PRO A 273 19.41 14.40 -4.12
N GLN A 274 19.23 15.72 -3.94
CA GLN A 274 19.89 16.45 -2.86
C GLN A 274 19.45 16.00 -1.46
N TYR A 275 18.26 15.39 -1.33
CA TYR A 275 17.70 14.93 -0.05
C TYR A 275 17.99 13.46 0.24
N TRP A 276 18.57 12.73 -0.72
CA TRP A 276 18.74 11.29 -0.63
C TRP A 276 19.60 10.87 0.56
N GLY A 277 19.14 9.85 1.28
CA GLY A 277 19.75 9.36 2.51
C GLY A 277 19.61 10.29 3.73
N ASP A 278 19.06 11.49 3.60
CA ASP A 278 18.81 12.39 4.74
C ASP A 278 17.36 12.29 5.23
N PHE A 279 17.14 11.28 6.07
CA PHE A 279 15.85 11.02 6.72
C PHE A 279 15.21 12.27 7.33
N HIS A 280 15.99 13.09 8.05
CA HIS A 280 15.42 14.23 8.75
C HIS A 280 15.14 15.40 7.82
N ALA A 281 15.94 15.60 6.77
CA ALA A 281 15.64 16.61 5.77
C ALA A 281 14.32 16.29 5.04
N ILE A 282 14.13 15.05 4.62
CA ILE A 282 12.91 14.60 3.95
C ILE A 282 11.70 14.74 4.89
N ALA A 283 11.78 14.16 6.09
CA ALA A 283 10.70 14.23 7.07
C ALA A 283 10.33 15.69 7.43
N ASN A 284 11.32 16.55 7.70
CA ASN A 284 11.03 17.94 8.06
C ASN A 284 10.41 18.73 6.89
N GLY A 285 10.77 18.41 5.64
CA GLY A 285 10.13 18.98 4.47
C GLY A 285 8.65 18.62 4.39
N GLY A 286 8.33 17.33 4.53
CA GLY A 286 6.94 16.84 4.53
C GLY A 286 6.12 17.40 5.69
N LEU A 287 6.65 17.33 6.92
CA LEU A 287 5.98 17.86 8.11
C LEU A 287 5.72 19.37 7.99
N GLY A 288 6.70 20.14 7.50
CA GLY A 288 6.54 21.59 7.31
C GLY A 288 5.43 21.92 6.30
N ALA A 289 5.36 21.18 5.20
CA ALA A 289 4.31 21.37 4.22
C ALA A 289 2.91 21.02 4.77
N CYS A 290 2.78 19.96 5.58
CA CYS A 290 1.53 19.68 6.32
C CYS A 290 1.17 20.84 7.29
N GLU A 291 2.14 21.40 8.00
CA GLU A 291 1.94 22.51 8.94
C GLU A 291 1.48 23.82 8.29
N ASP A 292 1.85 24.04 7.03
CA ASP A 292 1.51 25.25 6.27
C ASP A 292 0.04 25.28 5.84
N ILE A 293 -0.56 24.12 5.57
CA ILE A 293 -1.92 24.02 5.02
C ILE A 293 -2.98 23.52 6.03
N LEU A 294 -2.57 22.86 7.12
CA LEU A 294 -3.51 22.19 8.03
C LEU A 294 -3.66 22.89 9.40
N PRO A 295 -4.83 22.74 10.06
CA PRO A 295 -5.03 23.29 11.40
C PRO A 295 -4.09 22.66 12.43
N LYS A 296 -3.46 23.49 13.26
CA LYS A 296 -2.51 23.03 14.30
C LYS A 296 -3.18 22.09 15.30
N ASN A 297 -2.50 20.98 15.61
CA ASN A 297 -2.94 19.96 16.57
C ASN A 297 -4.32 19.35 16.22
N SER A 298 -4.67 19.24 14.93
CA SER A 298 -5.89 18.57 14.49
C SER A 298 -5.64 17.13 14.03
N SER A 299 -6.72 16.36 13.89
CA SER A 299 -6.66 15.02 13.30
C SER A 299 -6.13 15.07 11.87
N GLU A 300 -6.43 16.11 11.10
CA GLU A 300 -5.90 16.27 9.74
C GLU A 300 -4.38 16.39 9.76
N MET A 301 -3.84 17.26 10.61
CA MET A 301 -2.39 17.42 10.76
C MET A 301 -1.72 16.11 11.19
N ARG A 302 -2.35 15.36 12.10
CA ARG A 302 -1.83 14.05 12.49
C ARG A 302 -1.80 13.06 11.33
N ASN A 303 -2.91 12.92 10.59
CA ASN A 303 -2.97 11.96 9.47
C ASN A 303 -1.99 12.35 8.35
N CYS A 304 -1.81 13.64 8.07
CA CYS A 304 -0.78 14.10 7.14
C CYS A 304 0.62 13.72 7.63
N PHE A 305 0.93 13.90 8.92
CA PHE A 305 2.20 13.45 9.48
C PHE A 305 2.37 11.93 9.40
N ASP A 306 1.32 11.16 9.65
CA ASP A 306 1.34 9.70 9.48
C ASP A 306 1.71 9.37 8.02
N GLY A 307 1.13 10.06 7.02
CA GLY A 307 1.50 9.89 5.61
C GLY A 307 2.97 10.16 5.29
N VAL A 308 3.55 11.21 5.89
CA VAL A 308 4.99 11.52 5.73
C VAL A 308 5.87 10.37 6.21
N PHE A 309 5.57 9.83 7.40
CA PHE A 309 6.35 8.75 7.96
C PHE A 309 6.02 7.40 7.32
N ASN A 310 4.81 7.23 6.78
CA ASN A 310 4.42 6.03 6.04
C ASN A 310 5.28 5.89 4.79
N GLU A 311 5.38 6.94 3.97
CA GLU A 311 6.21 6.92 2.77
C GLU A 311 7.69 6.71 3.10
N LEU A 312 8.22 7.45 4.08
CA LEU A 312 9.59 7.24 4.54
C LEU A 312 9.88 5.82 5.03
N THR A 313 8.88 5.15 5.61
CA THR A 313 9.03 3.75 6.03
C THR A 313 9.17 2.83 4.80
N GLN A 314 8.41 3.09 3.74
CA GLN A 314 8.48 2.33 2.48
C GLN A 314 9.83 2.56 1.79
N ASP A 315 10.25 3.81 1.61
CA ASP A 315 11.55 4.18 1.04
C ASP A 315 12.71 3.45 1.74
N LEU A 316 12.63 3.36 3.08
CA LEU A 316 13.63 2.69 3.90
C LEU A 316 13.64 1.17 3.71
N ILE A 317 12.47 0.53 3.75
CA ILE A 317 12.34 -0.92 3.56
C ILE A 317 12.88 -1.32 2.19
N ASN A 318 12.55 -0.54 1.16
CA ASN A 318 12.92 -0.82 -0.23
C ASN A 318 14.35 -0.39 -0.55
N SER A 319 15.03 0.33 0.36
CA SER A 319 16.37 0.91 0.12
C SER A 319 16.39 1.87 -1.08
N GLU A 320 15.36 2.70 -1.18
CA GLU A 320 15.18 3.70 -2.22
C GLU A 320 15.81 5.05 -1.81
N TYR A 321 15.97 5.96 -2.77
CA TYR A 321 16.38 7.36 -2.54
C TYR A 321 17.59 7.54 -1.60
N GLY A 322 18.60 6.69 -1.77
CA GLY A 322 19.85 6.72 -1.00
C GLY A 322 19.77 6.13 0.41
N PHE A 323 18.66 5.51 0.79
CA PHE A 323 18.57 4.69 1.97
C PHE A 323 19.19 3.31 1.75
N VAL A 324 19.69 2.72 2.83
CA VAL A 324 20.22 1.34 2.83
C VAL A 324 19.65 0.62 4.04
N PHE A 325 18.64 -0.23 3.83
CA PHE A 325 17.90 -0.87 4.92
C PHE A 325 18.83 -1.53 5.95
N HIS A 326 19.83 -2.30 5.50
CA HIS A 326 20.78 -2.98 6.38
C HIS A 326 21.61 -2.03 7.27
N GLU A 327 21.94 -0.83 6.81
CA GLU A 327 22.65 0.16 7.64
C GLU A 327 21.76 0.69 8.78
N TYR A 328 20.44 0.69 8.57
CA TYR A 328 19.46 1.02 9.61
C TYR A 328 19.34 -0.11 10.63
N VAL A 329 19.34 -1.37 10.18
CA VAL A 329 19.32 -2.56 11.06
C VAL A 329 20.58 -2.66 11.93
N ASP A 330 21.75 -2.49 11.32
CA ASP A 330 23.04 -2.60 12.00
C ASP A 330 23.30 -1.38 12.92
N GLY A 331 22.59 -0.27 12.68
CA GLY A 331 22.73 1.00 13.38
C GLY A 331 22.08 1.07 14.77
N GLY A 332 21.30 0.06 15.19
CA GLY A 332 20.61 0.00 16.48
C GLY A 332 19.10 0.18 16.36
N ASP A 333 18.47 0.84 17.34
CA ASP A 333 17.01 1.03 17.36
C ASP A 333 16.54 1.96 16.20
N PRO A 334 15.75 1.46 15.22
CA PRO A 334 15.17 2.23 14.12
C PRO A 334 14.18 3.30 14.61
N LEU A 335 13.67 3.20 15.84
CA LEU A 335 12.80 4.24 16.40
C LEU A 335 13.59 5.45 16.93
N ARG A 336 14.92 5.38 16.96
CA ARG A 336 15.78 6.51 17.37
C ARG A 336 15.53 7.77 16.55
N TYR A 337 15.13 7.61 15.29
CA TYR A 337 14.82 8.73 14.40
C TYR A 337 13.61 9.52 14.90
N CYS A 338 12.65 8.86 15.54
CA CYS A 338 11.44 9.50 16.07
C CYS A 338 11.70 10.39 17.29
N SER A 339 12.78 10.16 18.05
CA SER A 339 13.08 10.88 19.29
C SER A 339 13.33 12.39 19.14
N LYS A 340 13.59 12.87 17.91
CA LYS A 340 13.90 14.28 17.64
C LYS A 340 12.67 15.16 17.42
N TYR A 341 11.49 14.56 17.23
CA TYR A 341 10.28 15.29 16.87
C TYR A 341 9.47 15.71 18.09
N GLN A 342 8.62 16.73 17.90
CA GLN A 342 7.62 17.14 18.89
C GLN A 342 6.52 16.08 19.04
N PRO A 343 5.75 16.03 20.14
CA PRO A 343 4.86 14.90 20.46
C PRO A 343 3.95 14.44 19.32
N LEU A 344 3.32 15.36 18.57
CA LEU A 344 2.42 14.98 17.48
C LEU A 344 3.16 14.22 16.36
N ALA A 345 4.25 14.78 15.86
CA ALA A 345 5.09 14.16 14.83
C ALA A 345 5.89 12.96 15.35
N GLN A 346 6.33 12.99 16.60
CA GLN A 346 6.97 11.85 17.26
C GLN A 346 6.01 10.66 17.32
N THR A 347 4.76 10.90 17.69
CA THR A 347 3.76 9.82 17.74
C THR A 347 3.49 9.28 16.34
N ALA A 348 3.37 10.14 15.31
CA ALA A 348 3.21 9.72 13.92
C ALA A 348 4.39 8.86 13.42
N CYS A 349 5.62 9.30 13.73
CA CYS A 349 6.82 8.55 13.40
C CYS A 349 6.81 7.17 14.07
N LEU A 350 6.53 7.10 15.38
CA LEU A 350 6.47 5.82 16.10
C LEU A 350 5.34 4.93 15.57
N TYR A 351 4.22 5.52 15.16
CA TYR A 351 3.04 4.83 14.63
C TYR A 351 3.37 4.07 13.35
N GLU A 352 4.07 4.71 12.40
CA GLU A 352 4.46 4.07 11.13
C GLU A 352 5.73 3.20 11.25
N PHE A 353 6.73 3.65 12.01
CA PHE A 353 8.03 2.96 12.08
C PHE A 353 8.01 1.68 12.93
N MET A 354 6.98 1.48 13.76
CA MET A 354 6.91 0.27 14.59
C MET A 354 6.80 -1.02 13.76
N GLY A 355 6.25 -0.95 12.54
CA GLY A 355 6.24 -2.09 11.62
C GLY A 355 7.65 -2.58 11.27
N LEU A 356 8.64 -1.67 11.19
CA LEU A 356 10.05 -2.05 11.02
C LEU A 356 10.54 -2.90 12.19
N HIS A 357 10.03 -2.63 13.40
CA HIS A 357 10.37 -3.43 14.57
C HIS A 357 9.84 -4.85 14.51
N GLU A 358 8.71 -5.08 13.86
CA GLU A 358 8.24 -6.44 13.61
C GLU A 358 9.14 -7.18 12.61
N LEU A 359 9.61 -6.50 11.55
CA LEU A 359 10.43 -7.11 10.49
C LEU A 359 11.85 -7.48 10.94
N LEU A 360 12.43 -6.70 11.85
CA LEU A 360 13.87 -6.77 12.16
C LEU A 360 14.23 -7.71 13.32
N TRP A 361 13.30 -8.06 14.19
CA TRP A 361 13.58 -8.86 15.38
C TRP A 361 13.02 -10.28 15.29
N ALA A 362 13.82 -11.25 15.73
CA ALA A 362 13.40 -12.64 15.84
C ALA A 362 12.24 -12.76 16.86
N GLY A 363 11.03 -12.99 16.35
CA GLY A 363 9.80 -13.23 17.10
C GLY A 363 8.60 -12.36 16.68
N GLY A 364 8.83 -11.32 15.87
CA GLY A 364 7.77 -10.60 15.15
C GLY A 364 6.85 -9.81 16.07
N PHE A 365 5.53 -9.98 15.88
CA PHE A 365 4.48 -9.21 16.56
C PHE A 365 4.61 -9.18 18.10
N GLN A 366 4.96 -10.29 18.75
CA GLN A 366 5.03 -10.35 20.21
C GLN A 366 6.17 -9.48 20.77
N GLU A 367 7.36 -9.57 20.19
CA GLU A 367 8.55 -8.84 20.59
C GLU A 367 8.39 -7.35 20.37
N ALA A 368 7.78 -6.95 19.24
CA ALA A 368 7.46 -5.55 18.97
C ALA A 368 6.48 -4.97 20.01
N LEU A 369 5.45 -5.72 20.42
CA LEU A 369 4.55 -5.30 21.50
C LEU A 369 5.27 -5.12 22.85
N LEU A 370 6.16 -6.05 23.21
CA LEU A 370 6.93 -5.96 24.44
C LEU A 370 7.84 -4.73 24.43
N TYR A 371 8.47 -4.46 23.27
CA TYR A 371 9.30 -3.28 23.09
C TYR A 371 8.51 -1.98 23.34
N ILE A 372 7.33 -1.83 22.74
CA ILE A 372 6.49 -0.63 22.93
C ILE A 372 6.23 -0.37 24.42
N VAL A 373 5.82 -1.41 25.15
CA VAL A 373 5.41 -1.28 26.56
C VAL A 373 6.60 -0.97 27.48
N GLU A 374 7.81 -1.33 27.09
CA GLU A 374 9.03 -1.12 27.85
C GLU A 374 9.70 0.23 27.54
N TYR A 375 9.69 0.67 26.28
CA TYR A 375 10.53 1.78 25.80
C TYR A 375 9.77 3.05 25.37
N ILE A 376 8.44 3.01 25.19
CA ILE A 376 7.65 4.22 24.93
C ILE A 376 7.14 4.82 26.25
N ASP A 377 7.72 5.95 26.65
CA ASP A 377 7.45 6.61 27.94
C ASP A 377 6.00 7.09 28.12
N SER A 378 5.37 7.59 27.04
CA SER A 378 3.98 8.07 27.12
C SER A 378 3.00 6.93 26.98
N SER A 379 2.17 6.72 28.00
CA SER A 379 1.11 5.70 27.96
C SER A 379 0.12 5.93 26.82
N GLU A 380 -0.16 7.19 26.46
CA GLU A 380 -1.07 7.52 25.37
C GLU A 380 -0.46 7.15 24.01
N MET A 381 0.81 7.53 23.77
CA MET A 381 1.52 7.17 22.54
C MET A 381 1.65 5.64 22.42
N ALA A 382 2.02 4.96 23.51
CA ALA A 382 2.16 3.51 23.52
C ALA A 382 0.84 2.79 23.20
N ILE A 383 -0.31 3.30 23.68
CA ILE A 383 -1.63 2.74 23.33
C ILE A 383 -1.93 2.89 21.83
N ASP A 384 -1.61 4.04 21.25
CA ASP A 384 -1.81 4.33 19.83
C ASP A 384 -0.96 3.40 18.94
N VAL A 385 0.33 3.29 19.25
CA VAL A 385 1.26 2.44 18.51
C VAL A 385 0.94 0.95 18.67
N VAL A 386 0.52 0.50 19.86
CA VAL A 386 0.04 -0.88 20.07
C VAL A 386 -1.18 -1.20 19.21
N ARG A 387 -2.11 -0.25 19.06
CA ARG A 387 -3.30 -0.43 18.22
C ARG A 387 -2.92 -0.56 16.74
N LYS A 388 -2.03 0.31 16.25
CA LYS A 388 -1.53 0.26 14.87
C LYS A 388 -0.86 -1.05 14.56
N LEU A 389 0.14 -1.43 15.36
CA LEU A 389 0.90 -2.66 15.15
C LEU A 389 -0.02 -3.90 15.13
N ALA A 390 -1.00 -3.97 16.03
CA ALA A 390 -1.97 -5.05 16.02
C ALA A 390 -2.92 -5.01 14.80
N GLY A 391 -3.23 -3.83 14.27
CA GLY A 391 -3.96 -3.68 13.02
C GLY A 391 -3.17 -4.18 11.81
N ASP A 392 -1.89 -3.82 11.72
CA ASP A 392 -0.99 -4.25 10.63
C ASP A 392 -0.76 -5.76 10.65
N ALA A 393 -0.59 -6.35 11.84
CA ALA A 393 -0.44 -7.80 12.01
C ALA A 393 -1.64 -8.59 11.45
N MET A 394 -2.80 -7.94 11.27
CA MET A 394 -3.99 -8.57 10.69
C MET A 394 -3.97 -8.64 9.15
N GLN A 395 -3.18 -7.80 8.46
CA GLN A 395 -3.19 -7.73 6.99
C GLN A 395 -2.96 -9.11 6.35
N ASN A 396 -1.96 -9.85 6.85
CA ASN A 396 -1.57 -11.15 6.29
C ASN A 396 -2.46 -12.33 6.73
N ILE A 397 -3.36 -12.10 7.69
CA ILE A 397 -4.22 -13.13 8.29
C ILE A 397 -5.70 -12.73 8.24
N ILE A 398 -6.03 -11.75 7.40
CA ILE A 398 -7.36 -11.13 7.38
C ILE A 398 -8.48 -12.13 7.09
N ASP A 399 -8.16 -13.21 6.38
CA ASP A 399 -9.09 -14.29 5.99
C ASP A 399 -9.12 -15.46 6.98
N ASN A 400 -8.26 -15.48 8.01
CA ASN A 400 -8.24 -16.55 8.99
C ASN A 400 -9.57 -16.64 9.77
N GLU A 401 -9.94 -17.84 10.19
CA GLU A 401 -11.11 -18.03 11.06
C GLU A 401 -10.74 -18.11 12.56
N ASP A 402 -9.47 -18.41 12.85
CA ASP A 402 -8.93 -18.54 14.19
C ASP A 402 -7.87 -17.46 14.46
N PHE A 403 -8.07 -16.73 15.56
CA PHE A 403 -7.20 -15.66 16.05
C PHE A 403 -6.68 -15.93 17.47
N SER A 404 -6.73 -17.19 17.91
CA SER A 404 -6.35 -17.60 19.27
C SER A 404 -4.93 -17.16 19.63
N ASP A 405 -3.99 -17.29 18.68
CA ASP A 405 -2.60 -16.95 18.88
C ASP A 405 -2.40 -15.44 19.04
N GLN A 406 -3.03 -14.63 18.20
CA GLN A 406 -2.96 -13.16 18.27
C GLN A 406 -3.59 -12.64 19.57
N ILE A 407 -4.72 -13.23 20.00
CA ILE A 407 -5.34 -12.91 21.29
C ILE A 407 -4.41 -13.29 22.44
N ALA A 408 -3.74 -14.44 22.38
CA ALA A 408 -2.79 -14.87 23.40
C ALA A 408 -1.56 -13.95 23.45
N ILE A 409 -1.04 -13.52 22.31
CA ILE A 409 0.05 -12.55 22.20
C ILE A 409 -0.36 -11.20 22.82
N CYS A 410 -1.54 -10.66 22.49
CA CYS A 410 -2.04 -9.42 23.11
C CYS A 410 -2.19 -9.53 24.64
N ARG A 411 -2.47 -10.71 25.18
CA ARG A 411 -2.56 -10.95 26.64
C ARG A 411 -1.21 -11.09 27.32
N SER A 412 -0.12 -11.22 26.56
CA SER A 412 1.24 -11.30 27.12
C SER A 412 1.74 -9.97 27.68
N ILE A 413 1.14 -8.85 27.25
CA ILE A 413 1.43 -7.50 27.75
C ILE A 413 0.41 -7.06 28.82
N ARG A 414 0.81 -6.13 29.68
CA ARG A 414 -0.01 -5.62 30.80
C ARG A 414 -1.16 -4.71 30.34
N GLU A 415 -2.23 -4.61 31.13
CA GLU A 415 -3.23 -3.55 30.96
C GLU A 415 -2.62 -2.15 31.19
N PRO A 416 -3.08 -1.10 30.47
CA PRO A 416 -4.20 -1.10 29.50
C PRO A 416 -3.82 -1.56 28.07
N TYR A 417 -2.55 -1.88 27.81
CA TYR A 417 -2.04 -2.16 26.46
C TYR A 417 -2.60 -3.46 25.86
N SER A 418 -2.89 -4.48 26.66
CA SER A 418 -3.54 -5.71 26.18
C SER A 418 -4.91 -5.44 25.54
N VAL A 419 -5.72 -4.57 26.16
CA VAL A 419 -7.02 -4.14 25.63
C VAL A 419 -6.85 -3.27 24.39
N ALA A 420 -5.80 -2.43 24.36
CA ALA A 420 -5.45 -1.66 23.16
C ALA A 420 -5.07 -2.58 21.99
N CYS A 421 -4.28 -3.62 22.24
CA CYS A 421 -3.85 -4.61 21.25
C CYS A 421 -5.05 -5.36 20.65
N ILE A 422 -5.97 -5.86 21.49
CA ILE A 422 -7.19 -6.53 21.01
C ILE A 422 -8.05 -5.58 20.16
N ASN A 423 -8.17 -4.31 20.58
CA ASN A 423 -8.86 -3.30 19.79
C ASN A 423 -8.15 -3.02 18.45
N GLY A 424 -6.83 -3.10 18.41
CA GLY A 424 -6.03 -2.98 17.20
C GLY A 424 -6.23 -4.15 16.23
N LEU A 425 -6.30 -5.39 16.73
CA LEU A 425 -6.67 -6.56 15.90
C LEU A 425 -8.02 -6.36 15.21
N VAL A 426 -9.00 -5.76 15.90
CA VAL A 426 -10.28 -5.40 15.28
C VAL A 426 -10.10 -4.27 14.25
N ALA A 427 -9.20 -3.33 14.52
CA ALA A 427 -8.93 -2.21 13.62
C ALA A 427 -8.36 -2.65 12.26
N GLY A 428 -7.63 -3.76 12.21
CA GLY A 428 -7.16 -4.36 10.95
C GLY A 428 -8.29 -4.68 9.96
N PHE A 429 -9.49 -5.05 10.44
CA PHE A 429 -10.64 -5.26 9.56
C PHE A 429 -11.16 -3.97 8.94
N TYR A 430 -11.02 -2.81 9.59
CA TYR A 430 -11.42 -1.53 9.00
C TYR A 430 -10.53 -1.14 7.82
N SER A 431 -9.26 -1.54 7.85
CA SER A 431 -8.27 -1.18 6.82
C SER A 431 -8.19 -2.20 5.68
N HIS A 432 -8.43 -3.48 5.96
CA HIS A 432 -8.11 -4.57 5.02
C HIS A 432 -9.27 -5.49 4.63
N ALA A 433 -10.42 -5.45 5.31
CA ALA A 433 -11.58 -6.25 4.91
C ALA A 433 -12.41 -5.54 3.82
N ASP A 434 -13.30 -6.27 3.14
CA ASP A 434 -14.25 -5.69 2.17
C ASP A 434 -15.02 -4.54 2.85
N PRO A 435 -14.81 -3.27 2.41
CA PRO A 435 -15.44 -2.10 2.98
C PRO A 435 -16.95 -2.23 3.16
N GLU A 436 -17.68 -2.90 2.26
CA GLU A 436 -19.12 -3.06 2.38
C GLU A 436 -19.54 -4.09 3.43
N ARG A 437 -18.60 -4.95 3.87
CA ARG A 437 -18.84 -6.11 4.75
C ARG A 437 -17.91 -6.19 5.96
N ILE A 438 -17.15 -5.13 6.27
CA ILE A 438 -16.26 -5.06 7.44
C ILE A 438 -16.93 -5.59 8.73
N HIS A 439 -18.19 -5.18 8.98
CA HIS A 439 -18.94 -5.59 10.16
C HIS A 439 -19.08 -7.11 10.32
N GLU A 440 -19.14 -7.89 9.24
CA GLU A 440 -19.25 -9.35 9.30
C GLU A 440 -18.02 -9.95 9.99
N ARG A 441 -16.82 -9.53 9.56
CA ARG A 441 -15.54 -9.97 10.12
C ARG A 441 -15.33 -9.45 11.53
N VAL A 442 -15.64 -8.19 11.78
CA VAL A 442 -15.56 -7.58 13.11
C VAL A 442 -16.48 -8.29 14.12
N PHE A 443 -17.72 -8.59 13.74
CA PHE A 443 -18.65 -9.31 14.63
C PHE A 443 -18.20 -10.73 14.86
N GLN A 444 -17.71 -11.44 13.83
CA GLN A 444 -17.13 -12.78 13.97
C GLN A 444 -15.98 -12.77 14.98
N PHE A 445 -15.04 -11.81 14.86
CA PHE A 445 -13.93 -11.68 15.79
C PHE A 445 -14.41 -11.36 17.21
N CYS A 446 -15.28 -10.35 17.38
CA CYS A 446 -15.78 -9.96 18.70
C CYS A 446 -16.64 -11.07 19.35
N GLN A 447 -17.23 -11.98 18.57
CA GLN A 447 -17.96 -13.14 19.09
C GLN A 447 -17.07 -14.32 19.47
N ASN A 448 -15.77 -14.28 19.13
CA ASN A 448 -14.85 -15.38 19.38
C ASN A 448 -14.91 -15.83 20.87
N PRO A 449 -15.14 -17.13 21.16
CA PRO A 449 -15.28 -17.63 22.53
C PRO A 449 -14.03 -17.44 23.38
N ASN A 450 -12.86 -17.23 22.76
CA ASN A 450 -11.61 -17.00 23.47
C ASN A 450 -11.51 -15.60 24.08
N LEU A 451 -12.36 -14.65 23.65
CA LEU A 451 -12.46 -13.33 24.30
C LEU A 451 -13.23 -13.42 25.62
N SER A 452 -12.64 -12.88 26.67
CA SER A 452 -13.28 -12.68 27.97
C SER A 452 -14.48 -11.74 27.83
N ARG A 453 -15.32 -11.70 28.87
CA ARG A 453 -16.49 -10.81 28.90
C ARG A 453 -16.11 -9.32 28.77
N ILE A 454 -14.99 -8.91 29.36
CA ILE A 454 -14.54 -7.51 29.34
C ILE A 454 -14.01 -7.16 27.95
N GLU A 455 -13.13 -7.99 27.39
CA GLU A 455 -12.58 -7.79 26.04
C GLU A 455 -13.68 -7.79 24.98
N ARG A 456 -14.65 -8.73 25.06
CA ARG A 456 -15.81 -8.78 24.16
C ARG A 456 -16.62 -7.49 24.20
N LYS A 457 -16.91 -6.98 25.40
CA LYS A 457 -17.65 -5.72 25.55
C LYS A 457 -16.87 -4.53 24.98
N ALA A 458 -15.56 -4.47 25.23
CA ALA A 458 -14.69 -3.43 24.69
C ALA A 458 -14.61 -3.50 23.15
N CYS A 459 -14.48 -4.71 22.60
CA CYS A 459 -14.45 -5.01 21.17
C CYS A 459 -15.71 -4.47 20.47
N PHE A 460 -16.90 -4.87 20.92
CA PHE A 460 -18.16 -4.36 20.35
C PHE A 460 -18.33 -2.86 20.55
N SER A 461 -17.95 -2.34 21.73
CA SER A 461 -18.05 -0.91 22.00
C SER A 461 -17.25 -0.08 21.01
N ASN A 462 -16.01 -0.49 20.74
CA ASN A 462 -15.15 0.16 19.76
C ASN A 462 -15.67 -0.07 18.33
N ALA A 463 -16.12 -1.29 18.02
CA ALA A 463 -16.67 -1.64 16.72
C ALA A 463 -17.80 -0.72 16.28
N PHE A 464 -18.80 -0.48 17.13
CA PHE A 464 -19.91 0.39 16.73
C PHE A 464 -19.50 1.86 16.55
N THR A 465 -18.56 2.36 17.35
CA THR A 465 -18.01 3.71 17.16
C THR A 465 -17.30 3.83 15.81
N GLN A 466 -16.47 2.85 15.45
CA GLN A 466 -15.71 2.88 14.20
C GLN A 466 -16.60 2.63 12.98
N LEU A 467 -17.49 1.64 13.02
CA LEU A 467 -18.41 1.34 11.92
C LEU A 467 -19.35 2.52 11.63
N ARG A 468 -19.74 3.30 12.65
CA ARG A 468 -20.51 4.55 12.46
C ARG A 468 -19.73 5.61 11.68
N ASN A 469 -18.41 5.65 11.85
CA ASN A 469 -17.54 6.60 11.16
C ASN A 469 -17.13 6.13 9.75
N ILE A 470 -17.23 4.83 9.48
CA ILE A 470 -16.85 4.22 8.20
C ILE A 470 -18.05 4.08 7.26
N TYR A 471 -19.22 3.72 7.79
CA TYR A 471 -20.42 3.50 7.00
C TYR A 471 -21.30 4.73 6.84
N SER A 472 -22.05 4.77 5.74
CA SER A 472 -23.19 5.69 5.61
C SER A 472 -24.22 5.44 6.71
N GLY A 473 -25.04 6.44 7.02
CA GLY A 473 -26.08 6.29 8.05
C GLY A 473 -27.08 5.17 7.74
N GLU A 474 -27.39 4.94 6.46
CA GLU A 474 -28.26 3.84 6.01
C GLU A 474 -27.60 2.48 6.21
N LYS A 475 -26.34 2.32 5.76
CA LYS A 475 -25.61 1.07 5.94
C LYS A 475 -25.36 0.77 7.41
N PHE A 476 -25.03 1.77 8.23
CA PHE A 476 -24.87 1.58 9.66
C PHE A 476 -26.17 1.11 10.34
N ALA A 477 -27.34 1.59 9.90
CA ALA A 477 -28.62 1.10 10.40
C ALA A 477 -28.86 -0.38 10.07
N GLU A 478 -28.56 -0.81 8.83
CA GLU A 478 -28.59 -2.23 8.41
C GLU A 478 -27.66 -3.10 9.26
N VAL A 479 -26.42 -2.64 9.47
CA VAL A 479 -25.43 -3.31 10.33
C VAL A 479 -25.94 -3.47 11.76
N CYS A 480 -26.67 -2.48 12.26
CA CYS A 480 -27.27 -2.55 13.58
C CYS A 480 -28.39 -3.60 13.70
N GLU A 481 -29.06 -3.94 12.60
CA GLU A 481 -30.01 -5.05 12.56
C GLU A 481 -29.33 -6.42 12.53
N SER A 482 -28.10 -6.50 12.01
CA SER A 482 -27.31 -7.75 11.95
C SER A 482 -26.50 -8.02 13.23
N ALA A 483 -26.24 -7.00 14.06
CA ALA A 483 -25.52 -7.09 15.34
C ALA A 483 -26.06 -8.19 16.29
N PRO A 484 -25.29 -8.75 17.23
CA PRO A 484 -25.83 -9.72 18.18
C PRO A 484 -26.93 -9.11 19.07
N HIS A 485 -27.96 -9.88 19.42
CA HIS A 485 -29.16 -9.38 20.12
C HIS A 485 -28.86 -8.60 21.42
N GLU A 486 -27.80 -8.96 22.14
CA GLU A 486 -27.39 -8.28 23.38
C GLU A 486 -26.86 -6.84 23.16
N TYR A 487 -26.46 -6.49 21.94
CA TYR A 487 -25.98 -5.16 21.54
C TYR A 487 -27.02 -4.35 20.71
N ARG A 488 -28.21 -4.91 20.45
CA ARG A 488 -29.30 -4.21 19.74
C ARG A 488 -30.10 -3.31 20.69
N GLY A 489 -30.33 -2.05 20.31
CA GLY A 489 -31.24 -1.11 20.99
C GLY A 489 -30.62 -0.25 22.09
N LYS A 490 -31.40 0.73 22.60
CA LYS A 490 -30.99 1.65 23.69
C LYS A 490 -30.83 0.91 25.01
N LYS A 491 -29.58 0.79 25.51
CA LYS A 491 -29.29 0.55 26.92
C LYS A 491 -28.15 1.44 27.40
N ARG A 492 -28.44 2.23 28.44
CA ARG A 492 -27.45 2.97 29.25
C ARG A 492 -26.36 2.04 29.74
N TRP A 493 -25.10 2.43 29.53
CA TRP A 493 -23.97 1.84 30.23
C TRP A 493 -22.97 2.90 30.66
N VAL A 494 -22.47 2.74 31.88
CA VAL A 494 -21.44 3.58 32.51
C VAL A 494 -20.07 3.07 32.08
N SER A 495 -19.17 3.99 31.74
CA SER A 495 -17.78 3.70 31.38
C SER A 495 -16.94 3.29 32.61
N PHE A 496 -15.74 2.74 32.40
CA PHE A 496 -14.82 2.31 33.46
C PHE A 496 -14.34 3.47 34.37
N ASP A 497 -14.47 4.70 33.88
CA ASP A 497 -14.15 5.99 34.48
C ASP A 497 -15.36 6.66 35.17
N GLY A 498 -16.51 5.97 35.25
CA GLY A 498 -17.68 6.42 36.02
C GLY A 498 -18.54 7.47 35.31
N ASN A 499 -18.29 7.75 34.03
CA ASN A 499 -19.11 8.64 33.22
C ASN A 499 -20.31 7.88 32.63
N GLU A 500 -21.53 8.38 32.88
CA GLU A 500 -22.75 7.88 32.26
C GLU A 500 -22.84 8.40 30.81
N TRP A 501 -22.78 7.51 29.82
CA TRP A 501 -23.08 7.85 28.42
C TRP A 501 -24.42 7.23 28.00
N ASP A 502 -25.27 8.05 27.38
CA ASP A 502 -26.65 7.72 26.98
C ASP A 502 -26.74 7.34 25.47
N GLU A 503 -25.68 6.74 24.91
CA GLU A 503 -25.65 6.35 23.50
C GLU A 503 -25.89 4.84 23.34
N ALA A 504 -26.95 4.49 22.60
CA ALA A 504 -27.11 3.12 22.11
C ALA A 504 -25.94 2.79 21.18
N PHE A 505 -25.32 1.62 21.36
CA PHE A 505 -24.38 1.08 20.36
C PHE A 505 -25.03 0.94 18.98
N CYS A 506 -26.32 0.59 18.98
CA CYS A 506 -27.14 0.51 17.79
C CYS A 506 -28.53 1.10 18.02
N PRO A 507 -28.82 2.31 17.49
CA PRO A 507 -30.17 2.84 17.52
C PRO A 507 -31.05 2.04 16.54
N ILE A 508 -31.97 1.23 17.06
CA ILE A 508 -33.05 0.66 16.25
C ILE A 508 -34.08 1.78 16.06
N GLN A 509 -34.54 2.00 14.82
CA GLN A 509 -35.61 2.95 14.50
C GLN A 509 -36.94 2.56 15.15
#